data_AF-A0A812Y7G0-F1
#
_entry.id   AF-A0A812Y7G0-F1
#
_cell.length_a   1.000
_cell.length_b   1.000
_cell.length_c   1.000
_cell.angle_alpha   90.00
_cell.angle_beta   90.00
_cell.angle_gamma   90.00
#
_symmetry.space_group_name_H-M   'P 1'
#
loop_
_entity.id
_entity.type
_entity.pdbx_description
1 polymer ?
#
loop_
_entity_poly.entity_id
_entity_poly.type
_entity_poly.pdbx_seq_one_letter_code
_entity_poly.pdbx_strand_id
1 'polypeptide(L)'
;MRRIPWRLALLLTACMALAESWDDDLLLLQKELRLAQAMPNPPRWTCEDRCVPAVWVVSPGRSGSTTVLEMLNALPGFAIMGENQAMWGTLYELAKKRAGALEEYRDRGDSMAWRQSDDLNWSEILCSYQLRVLAEMNPPNDARVVGFKEIRWAWSEQLHDLELLMEVFPCSFAVLNYRKDIEAEAESRTEATGYFPPTNLAEATKAMLSFYENHRQRSFLLPLENFSTDLFNQLLRFLGEDQCSFTDVLHDNSHSGYTRGNWRHAPDVVNCTS
;
A
#
# COMPACT_ATOMS: atom_id res chain seq x y z
N MET A 1 45.21 -52.09 -7.43
CA MET A 1 43.98 -51.32 -7.10
C MET A 1 43.15 -52.14 -6.11
N ARG A 2 43.03 -51.71 -4.84
CA ARG A 2 42.21 -52.41 -3.84
C ARG A 2 40.75 -51.97 -4.00
N ARG A 3 39.85 -52.92 -4.28
CA ARG A 3 38.41 -52.68 -4.38
C ARG A 3 37.84 -52.49 -2.98
N ILE A 4 37.17 -51.36 -2.74
CA ILE A 4 36.45 -51.10 -1.49
C ILE A 4 35.27 -52.11 -1.41
N PRO A 5 35.10 -52.86 -0.31
CA PRO A 5 34.01 -53.81 -0.18
C PRO A 5 32.66 -53.09 -0.23
N TRP A 6 31.72 -53.62 -1.01
CA TRP A 6 30.42 -53.00 -1.33
C TRP A 6 29.59 -52.57 -0.11
N ARG A 7 29.75 -53.26 1.03
CA ARG A 7 29.11 -52.88 2.30
C ARG A 7 29.65 -51.57 2.89
N LEU A 8 30.94 -51.28 2.70
CA LEU A 8 31.54 -50.02 3.11
C LEU A 8 31.08 -48.86 2.22
N ALA A 9 30.87 -49.13 0.92
CA ALA A 9 30.34 -48.15 -0.01
C ALA A 9 28.92 -47.73 0.37
N LEU A 10 28.02 -48.69 0.67
CA LEU A 10 26.65 -48.41 1.12
C LEU A 10 26.58 -47.64 2.45
N LEU A 11 27.45 -47.95 3.41
CA LEU A 11 27.53 -47.20 4.67
C LEU A 11 28.02 -45.76 4.47
N LEU A 12 28.98 -45.54 3.57
CA LEU A 12 29.45 -44.20 3.21
C LEU A 12 28.35 -43.39 2.50
N THR A 13 27.61 -43.99 1.56
CA THR A 13 26.50 -43.29 0.87
C THR A 13 25.36 -42.94 1.84
N ALA A 14 25.02 -43.84 2.77
CA ALA A 14 24.01 -43.56 3.80
C ALA A 14 24.47 -42.45 4.78
N CYS A 15 25.74 -42.44 5.18
CA CYS A 15 26.29 -41.34 6.00
C CYS A 15 26.32 -40.00 5.25
N MET A 16 26.62 -39.99 3.96
CA MET A 16 26.61 -38.76 3.16
C MET A 16 25.20 -38.22 2.95
N ALA A 17 24.22 -39.08 2.66
CA ALA A 17 22.81 -38.66 2.56
C ALA A 17 22.24 -38.16 3.91
N LEU A 18 22.63 -38.78 5.02
CA LEU A 18 22.30 -38.28 6.36
C LEU A 18 22.97 -36.93 6.61
N ALA A 19 24.26 -36.75 6.30
CA ALA A 19 24.94 -35.47 6.46
C ALA A 19 24.32 -34.35 5.61
N GLU A 20 23.95 -34.62 4.35
CA GLU A 20 23.26 -33.67 3.48
C GLU A 20 21.87 -33.28 4.03
N SER A 21 21.09 -34.23 4.56
CA SER A 21 19.79 -33.92 5.16
C SER A 21 19.90 -33.05 6.42
N TRP A 22 20.97 -33.19 7.21
CA TRP A 22 21.19 -32.38 8.40
C TRP A 22 21.62 -30.96 8.05
N ASP A 23 22.35 -30.78 6.95
CA ASP A 23 22.71 -29.46 6.42
C ASP A 23 21.48 -28.71 5.87
N ASP A 24 20.56 -29.42 5.21
CA ASP A 24 19.29 -28.85 4.72
C ASP A 24 18.35 -28.45 5.87
N ASP A 25 18.20 -29.30 6.88
CA ASP A 25 17.41 -29.00 8.09
C ASP A 25 18.01 -27.84 8.87
N LEU A 26 19.34 -27.76 8.98
CA LEU A 26 20.03 -26.64 9.62
C LEU A 26 19.87 -25.34 8.83
N LEU A 27 19.91 -25.41 7.49
CA LEU A 27 19.67 -24.26 6.62
C LEU A 27 18.22 -23.77 6.75
N LEU A 28 17.26 -24.69 6.87
CA LEU A 28 15.86 -24.37 7.10
C LEU A 28 15.67 -23.69 8.46
N LEU A 29 16.22 -24.27 9.53
CA LEU A 29 16.20 -23.68 10.88
C LEU A 29 16.87 -22.31 10.93
N GLN A 30 17.98 -22.11 10.20
CA GLN A 30 18.62 -20.80 10.10
C GLN A 30 17.76 -19.79 9.34
N LYS A 31 17.03 -20.20 8.30
CA LYS A 31 16.07 -19.34 7.59
C LYS A 31 14.88 -19.00 8.49
N GLU A 32 14.32 -19.98 9.19
CA GLU A 32 13.23 -19.78 10.16
C GLU A 32 13.67 -18.87 11.29
N LEU A 33 14.86 -19.06 11.85
CA LEU A 33 15.41 -18.20 12.90
C LEU A 33 15.65 -16.78 12.39
N ARG A 34 16.15 -16.61 11.15
CA ARG A 34 16.28 -15.28 10.54
C ARG A 34 14.93 -14.61 10.30
N LEU A 35 13.91 -15.36 9.87
CA LEU A 35 12.55 -14.85 9.70
C LEU A 35 11.92 -14.46 11.05
N ALA A 36 12.11 -15.28 12.08
CA ALA A 36 11.65 -15.00 13.44
C ALA A 36 12.38 -13.81 14.08
N GLN A 37 13.69 -13.68 13.86
CA GLN A 37 14.50 -12.54 14.31
C GLN A 37 14.22 -11.26 13.51
N ALA A 38 13.73 -11.37 12.27
CA ALA A 38 13.26 -10.25 11.47
C ALA A 38 11.91 -9.69 11.93
N MET A 39 11.24 -10.33 12.90
CA MET A 39 10.05 -9.81 13.58
C MET A 39 10.39 -9.45 15.03
N PRO A 40 11.19 -8.39 15.28
CA PRO A 40 11.69 -8.08 16.62
C PRO A 40 10.60 -7.68 17.62
N ASN A 41 9.38 -7.40 17.15
CA ASN A 41 8.20 -7.11 17.97
C ASN A 41 6.99 -7.87 17.42
N PRO A 42 6.04 -8.29 18.27
CA PRO A 42 4.74 -8.74 17.79
C PRO A 42 4.10 -7.63 16.95
N PRO A 43 3.43 -7.96 15.83
CA PRO A 43 2.80 -6.96 15.00
C PRO A 43 1.77 -6.18 15.82
N ARG A 44 1.80 -4.84 15.70
CA ARG A 44 0.84 -3.96 16.40
C ARG A 44 -0.62 -4.30 16.07
N TRP A 45 -0.86 -4.68 14.81
CA TRP A 45 -2.18 -5.07 14.32
C TRP A 45 -2.23 -6.55 13.98
N THR A 46 -3.37 -7.15 14.26
CA THR A 46 -3.68 -8.55 14.02
C THR A 46 -4.98 -8.67 13.23
N CYS A 47 -5.34 -9.88 12.80
CA CYS A 47 -6.65 -10.13 12.18
C CYS A 47 -7.85 -9.75 13.05
N GLU A 48 -7.66 -9.67 14.37
CA GLU A 48 -8.73 -9.31 15.30
C GLU A 48 -9.04 -7.80 15.26
N ASP A 49 -8.07 -6.99 14.81
CA ASP A 49 -8.20 -5.56 14.61
C ASP A 49 -8.98 -5.26 13.33
N ARG A 50 -10.28 -5.52 13.39
CA ARG A 50 -11.20 -5.33 12.25
C ARG A 50 -11.19 -3.91 11.67
N CYS A 51 -10.69 -2.92 12.41
CA CYS A 51 -10.70 -1.51 12.05
C CYS A 51 -9.31 -0.91 12.30
N VAL A 52 -8.41 -1.03 11.33
CA VAL A 52 -7.14 -0.31 11.31
C VAL A 52 -7.37 1.07 10.66
N PRO A 53 -7.17 2.20 11.37
CA PRO A 53 -7.30 3.52 10.78
C PRO A 53 -6.25 3.72 9.69
N ALA A 54 -6.69 4.11 8.49
CA ALA A 54 -5.78 4.31 7.37
C ALA A 54 -6.16 5.50 6.48
N VAL A 55 -5.17 6.08 5.80
CA VAL A 55 -5.38 7.14 4.80
C VAL A 55 -4.62 6.82 3.53
N TRP A 56 -5.35 6.75 2.41
CA TRP A 56 -4.79 6.50 1.08
C TRP A 56 -4.70 7.83 0.32
N VAL A 57 -3.48 8.25 -0.04
CA VAL A 57 -3.31 9.43 -0.89
C VAL A 57 -3.28 8.99 -2.35
N VAL A 58 -4.36 9.33 -3.07
CA VAL A 58 -4.64 8.88 -4.43
C VAL A 58 -4.37 10.04 -5.39
N SER A 59 -3.55 9.81 -6.41
CA SER A 59 -3.09 10.87 -7.29
C SER A 59 -2.72 10.32 -8.68
N PRO A 60 -2.72 11.14 -9.74
CA PRO A 60 -2.18 10.78 -11.05
C PRO A 60 -0.67 11.08 -11.17
N GLY A 61 -0.05 11.63 -10.11
CA GLY A 61 1.35 12.05 -10.08
C GLY A 61 1.57 13.47 -10.61
N ARG A 62 2.49 14.22 -9.99
CA ARG A 62 2.77 15.65 -10.27
C ARG A 62 1.61 16.63 -9.93
N SER A 63 0.68 16.18 -9.10
CA SER A 63 -0.43 16.96 -8.54
C SER A 63 -0.19 17.51 -7.12
N GLY A 64 1.04 17.41 -6.60
CA GLY A 64 1.37 17.81 -5.23
C GLY A 64 1.09 16.77 -4.13
N SER A 65 0.84 15.51 -4.50
CA SER A 65 0.55 14.44 -3.54
C SER A 65 1.67 14.14 -2.54
N THR A 66 2.92 14.49 -2.84
CA THR A 66 4.03 14.43 -1.87
C THR A 66 3.85 15.45 -0.75
N THR A 67 3.43 16.69 -1.06
CA THR A 67 3.07 17.67 -0.02
C THR A 67 1.93 17.15 0.85
N VAL A 68 0.91 16.51 0.26
CA VAL A 68 -0.18 15.90 1.05
C VAL A 68 0.35 14.84 2.01
N LEU A 69 1.23 13.96 1.54
CA LEU A 69 1.87 12.94 2.35
C LEU A 69 2.67 13.55 3.52
N GLU A 70 3.49 14.56 3.25
CA GLU A 70 4.30 15.21 4.28
C GLU A 70 3.45 16.01 5.28
N MET A 71 2.39 16.67 4.82
CA MET A 71 1.42 17.35 5.68
C MET A 71 0.74 16.34 6.62
N LEU A 72 0.29 15.18 6.12
CA LEU A 72 -0.29 14.14 6.99
C LEU A 72 0.72 13.57 7.98
N ASN A 73 1.97 13.34 7.56
CA ASN A 73 3.05 12.85 8.43
C ASN A 73 3.54 13.87 9.47
N ALA A 74 3.13 15.13 9.38
CA ALA A 74 3.34 16.10 10.45
C ALA A 74 2.49 15.78 11.69
N LEU A 75 1.37 15.07 11.53
CA LEU A 75 0.44 14.76 12.62
C LEU A 75 1.01 13.67 13.54
N PRO A 76 0.86 13.81 14.87
CA PRO A 76 1.25 12.77 15.82
C PRO A 76 0.58 11.41 15.54
N GLY A 77 1.41 10.39 15.36
CA GLY A 77 0.95 9.02 15.13
C GLY A 77 0.48 8.73 13.70
N PHE A 78 0.63 9.64 12.74
CA PHE A 78 0.40 9.32 11.32
C PHE A 78 1.67 8.73 10.71
N ALA A 79 1.52 7.63 9.98
CA ALA A 79 2.59 6.94 9.27
C ALA A 79 2.12 6.63 7.84
N ILE A 80 2.17 7.64 6.98
CA ILE A 80 1.80 7.58 5.57
C ILE A 80 3.06 7.37 4.74
N MET A 81 3.18 6.19 4.14
CA MET A 81 4.35 5.78 3.37
C MET A 81 4.34 6.30 1.93
N GLY A 82 5.49 6.30 1.29
CA GLY A 82 5.63 6.67 -0.13
C GLY A 82 5.01 5.64 -1.09
N GLU A 83 5.29 5.83 -2.37
CA GLU A 83 4.82 4.93 -3.44
C GLU A 83 5.37 3.52 -3.29
N ASN A 84 4.51 2.52 -3.52
CA ASN A 84 4.84 1.09 -3.38
C ASN A 84 4.71 0.32 -4.70
N GLN A 85 4.90 1.00 -5.83
CA GLN A 85 4.91 0.42 -7.18
C GLN A 85 3.59 -0.30 -7.54
N ALA A 86 2.43 0.25 -7.15
CA ALA A 86 1.12 -0.37 -7.35
C ALA A 86 1.02 -1.82 -6.80
N MET A 87 1.66 -2.07 -5.65
CA MET A 87 1.64 -3.38 -4.99
C MET A 87 0.20 -3.88 -4.76
N TRP A 88 -0.70 -2.99 -4.36
CA TRP A 88 -2.10 -3.35 -4.14
C TRP A 88 -2.79 -3.88 -5.40
N GLY A 89 -2.62 -3.20 -6.53
CA GLY A 89 -3.17 -3.67 -7.81
C GLY A 89 -2.67 -5.07 -8.16
N THR A 90 -1.40 -5.38 -7.87
CA THR A 90 -0.84 -6.72 -8.07
C THR A 90 -1.49 -7.77 -7.17
N LEU A 91 -1.68 -7.48 -5.88
CA LEU A 91 -2.36 -8.38 -4.94
C LEU A 91 -3.80 -8.64 -5.36
N TYR A 92 -4.49 -7.60 -5.81
CA TYR A 92 -5.87 -7.72 -6.22
C TYR A 92 -6.04 -8.47 -7.54
N GLU A 93 -5.16 -8.27 -8.51
CA GLU A 93 -5.18 -9.06 -9.75
C GLU A 93 -4.99 -10.55 -9.49
N LEU A 94 -4.17 -10.92 -8.50
CA LEU A 94 -4.07 -12.31 -8.05
C LEU A 94 -5.41 -12.82 -7.49
N ALA A 95 -6.10 -12.00 -6.71
CA ALA A 95 -7.42 -12.30 -6.15
C ALA A 95 -8.48 -12.49 -7.25
N LYS A 96 -8.59 -11.52 -8.18
CA LYS A 96 -9.51 -11.54 -9.34
C LYS A 96 -9.28 -12.77 -10.20
N LYS A 97 -8.02 -13.04 -10.57
CA LYS A 97 -7.66 -14.21 -11.37
C LYS A 97 -8.08 -15.51 -10.68
N ARG A 98 -7.94 -15.57 -9.36
CA ARG A 98 -8.38 -16.73 -8.60
C ARG A 98 -9.91 -16.84 -8.63
N ALA A 99 -10.64 -15.78 -8.30
CA ALA A 99 -12.10 -15.78 -8.28
C ALA A 99 -12.71 -16.18 -9.64
N GLY A 100 -12.25 -15.56 -10.74
CA GLY A 100 -12.76 -15.85 -12.08
C GLY A 100 -12.47 -17.28 -12.54
N ALA A 101 -11.29 -17.82 -12.22
CA ALA A 101 -10.99 -19.22 -12.53
C ALA A 101 -11.92 -20.17 -11.78
N LEU A 102 -12.24 -19.87 -10.51
CA LEU A 102 -13.14 -20.70 -9.71
C LEU A 102 -14.59 -20.69 -10.23
N GLU A 103 -15.09 -19.54 -10.68
CA GLU A 103 -16.38 -19.43 -11.35
C GLU A 103 -16.43 -20.30 -12.61
N GLU A 104 -15.41 -20.19 -13.46
CA GLU A 104 -15.31 -20.97 -14.69
C GLU A 104 -15.26 -22.49 -14.43
N TYR A 105 -14.55 -22.94 -13.39
CA TYR A 105 -14.49 -24.36 -13.05
C TYR A 105 -15.80 -24.90 -12.46
N ARG A 106 -16.52 -24.09 -11.68
CA ARG A 106 -17.86 -24.44 -11.18
C ARG A 106 -18.82 -24.66 -12.34
N ASP A 107 -18.82 -23.76 -13.34
CA ASP A 107 -19.71 -23.84 -14.50
C ASP A 107 -19.46 -25.08 -15.37
N ARG A 108 -18.21 -25.53 -15.47
CA ARG A 108 -17.85 -26.75 -16.21
C ARG A 108 -18.15 -28.06 -15.45
N GLY A 109 -18.47 -27.99 -14.17
CA GLY A 109 -18.65 -29.18 -13.32
C GLY A 109 -17.34 -29.91 -12.97
N ASP A 110 -16.18 -29.31 -13.25
CA ASP A 110 -14.83 -29.85 -12.97
C ASP A 110 -14.44 -29.69 -11.47
N SER A 111 -15.42 -29.88 -10.58
CA SER A 111 -15.31 -29.54 -9.15
C SER A 111 -14.18 -30.29 -8.43
N MET A 112 -13.74 -31.46 -8.89
CA MET A 112 -12.79 -32.30 -8.15
C MET A 112 -11.40 -31.66 -7.99
N ALA A 113 -10.86 -31.04 -9.04
CA ALA A 113 -9.54 -30.39 -8.99
C ALA A 113 -9.59 -29.02 -8.30
N TRP A 114 -10.79 -28.49 -8.04
CA TRP A 114 -11.00 -27.12 -7.60
C TRP A 114 -11.90 -26.98 -6.37
N ARG A 115 -12.26 -28.09 -5.67
CA ARG A 115 -13.22 -28.11 -4.55
C ARG A 115 -13.01 -27.03 -3.49
N GLN A 116 -11.77 -26.63 -3.26
CA GLN A 116 -11.42 -25.52 -2.35
C GLN A 116 -12.05 -24.17 -2.74
N SER A 117 -12.65 -24.05 -3.92
CA SER A 117 -13.38 -22.86 -4.38
C SER A 117 -14.66 -22.59 -3.62
N ASP A 118 -15.33 -23.64 -3.16
CA ASP A 118 -16.68 -23.54 -2.62
C ASP A 118 -16.68 -23.13 -1.15
N ASP A 119 -15.52 -23.27 -0.48
CA ASP A 119 -15.33 -23.04 0.95
C ASP A 119 -14.32 -21.90 1.25
N LEU A 120 -14.17 -20.94 0.33
CA LEU A 120 -13.28 -19.79 0.58
C LEU A 120 -13.79 -18.97 1.77
N ASN A 121 -12.96 -18.88 2.82
CA ASN A 121 -13.20 -17.98 3.93
C ASN A 121 -12.73 -16.57 3.58
N TRP A 122 -13.67 -15.74 3.10
CA TRP A 122 -13.38 -14.36 2.73
C TRP A 122 -12.85 -13.51 3.87
N SER A 123 -13.25 -13.77 5.12
CA SER A 123 -12.72 -13.03 6.27
C SER A 123 -11.22 -13.29 6.47
N GLU A 124 -10.78 -14.54 6.31
CA GLU A 124 -9.34 -14.90 6.37
C GLU A 124 -8.57 -14.31 5.19
N ILE A 125 -9.16 -14.31 3.99
CA ILE A 125 -8.55 -13.71 2.79
C ILE A 125 -8.36 -12.20 3.00
N LEU A 126 -9.40 -11.49 3.41
CA LEU A 126 -9.33 -10.05 3.67
C LEU A 126 -8.34 -9.75 4.80
N CYS A 127 -8.29 -10.58 5.86
CA CYS A 127 -7.24 -10.43 6.86
C CYS A 127 -5.84 -10.60 6.25
N SER A 128 -5.62 -11.64 5.47
CA SER A 128 -4.30 -11.90 4.89
C SER A 128 -3.82 -10.74 4.00
N TYR A 129 -4.75 -10.07 3.30
CA TYR A 129 -4.47 -8.86 2.54
C TYR A 129 -4.15 -7.68 3.45
N GLN A 130 -4.90 -7.48 4.53
CA GLN A 130 -4.63 -6.42 5.50
C GLN A 130 -3.22 -6.57 6.09
N LEU A 131 -2.88 -7.77 6.57
CA LEU A 131 -1.57 -8.08 7.12
C LEU A 131 -0.46 -7.94 6.09
N ARG A 132 -0.70 -8.34 4.83
CA ARG A 132 0.28 -8.15 3.76
C ARG A 132 0.56 -6.67 3.51
N VAL A 133 -0.49 -5.84 3.40
CA VAL A 133 -0.35 -4.40 3.19
C VAL A 133 0.39 -3.75 4.37
N LEU A 134 0.05 -4.13 5.61
CA LEU A 134 0.73 -3.64 6.82
C LEU A 134 2.21 -4.04 6.84
N ALA A 135 2.53 -5.28 6.47
CA ALA A 135 3.91 -5.76 6.41
C ALA A 135 4.75 -5.00 5.38
N GLU A 136 4.17 -4.66 4.22
CA GLU A 136 4.83 -3.86 3.18
C GLU A 136 5.05 -2.41 3.63
N MET A 137 4.09 -1.82 4.35
CA MET A 137 4.25 -0.47 4.89
C MET A 137 5.27 -0.41 6.02
N ASN A 138 5.43 -1.49 6.78
CA ASN A 138 6.28 -1.60 7.97
C ASN A 138 6.18 -0.34 8.88
N PRO A 139 4.96 0.03 9.32
CA PRO A 139 4.72 1.22 10.13
C PRO A 139 5.45 1.13 11.49
N PRO A 140 5.86 2.27 12.07
CA PRO A 140 6.46 2.28 13.39
C PRO A 140 5.44 1.87 14.47
N ASN A 141 5.93 1.34 15.59
CA ASN A 141 5.08 0.80 16.65
C ASN A 141 4.12 1.84 17.27
N ASP A 142 4.41 3.12 17.17
CA ASP A 142 3.59 4.22 17.68
C ASP A 142 2.57 4.75 16.66
N ALA A 143 2.60 4.28 15.40
CA ALA A 143 1.64 4.69 14.36
C ALA A 143 0.18 4.36 14.74
N ARG A 144 -0.64 5.40 14.88
CA ARG A 144 -2.09 5.33 15.09
C ARG A 144 -2.86 5.26 13.77
N VAL A 145 -2.39 5.95 12.74
CA VAL A 145 -2.98 5.95 11.40
C VAL A 145 -1.89 5.54 10.42
N VAL A 146 -2.18 4.56 9.58
CA VAL A 146 -1.25 4.08 8.54
C VAL A 146 -1.70 4.54 7.17
N GLY A 147 -0.87 4.37 6.16
CA GLY A 147 -1.28 4.69 4.81
C GLY A 147 -0.14 4.66 3.83
N PHE A 148 -0.47 4.93 2.57
CA PHE A 148 0.55 5.23 1.58
C PHE A 148 0.00 6.17 0.51
N LYS A 149 0.92 6.84 -0.18
CA LYS A 149 0.66 7.62 -1.38
C LYS A 149 0.94 6.78 -2.61
N GLU A 150 0.06 6.83 -3.60
CA GLU A 150 0.31 6.16 -4.89
C GLU A 150 -0.21 7.02 -6.05
N ILE A 151 0.56 7.01 -7.15
CA ILE A 151 0.36 7.83 -8.35
C ILE A 151 -0.19 7.05 -9.55
N ARG A 152 -0.31 5.73 -9.41
CA ARG A 152 -0.74 4.78 -10.46
C ARG A 152 -2.25 4.49 -10.41
N TRP A 153 -3.03 5.27 -9.66
CA TRP A 153 -4.50 5.20 -9.59
C TRP A 153 -5.18 6.08 -10.65
N ALA A 154 -4.70 6.01 -11.89
CA ALA A 154 -5.06 6.98 -12.91
C ALA A 154 -6.34 6.62 -13.68
N TRP A 155 -6.93 5.43 -13.48
CA TRP A 155 -8.03 4.94 -14.31
C TRP A 155 -9.15 4.33 -13.48
N SER A 156 -10.34 4.26 -14.09
CA SER A 156 -11.54 3.74 -13.43
C SER A 156 -11.37 2.32 -12.91
N GLU A 157 -10.62 1.47 -13.61
CA GLU A 157 -10.34 0.10 -13.17
C GLU A 157 -9.52 0.09 -11.88
N GLN A 158 -8.45 0.91 -11.76
CA GLN A 158 -7.71 0.96 -10.51
C GLN A 158 -8.57 1.56 -9.39
N LEU A 159 -9.46 2.51 -9.67
CA LEU A 159 -10.34 3.04 -8.61
C LEU A 159 -11.32 1.99 -8.05
N HIS A 160 -11.67 0.94 -8.80
CA HIS A 160 -12.39 -0.21 -8.21
C HIS A 160 -11.47 -1.00 -7.28
N ASP A 161 -10.18 -1.12 -7.60
CA ASP A 161 -9.21 -1.77 -6.71
C ASP A 161 -9.12 -0.99 -5.37
N LEU A 162 -9.30 0.34 -5.39
CA LEU A 162 -9.30 1.17 -4.18
C LEU A 162 -10.51 0.87 -3.29
N GLU A 163 -11.68 0.58 -3.87
CA GLU A 163 -12.87 0.18 -3.10
C GLU A 163 -12.58 -1.07 -2.27
N LEU A 164 -11.97 -2.09 -2.90
CA LEU A 164 -11.57 -3.30 -2.17
C LEU A 164 -10.52 -3.01 -1.10
N LEU A 165 -9.56 -2.12 -1.35
CA LEU A 165 -8.60 -1.72 -0.31
C LEU A 165 -9.33 -1.09 0.89
N MET A 166 -10.36 -0.29 0.62
CA MET A 166 -11.21 0.32 1.63
C MET A 166 -12.16 -0.66 2.33
N GLU A 167 -12.40 -1.85 1.76
CA GLU A 167 -13.06 -2.97 2.43
C GLU A 167 -12.09 -3.75 3.33
N VAL A 168 -10.85 -3.97 2.87
CA VAL A 168 -9.78 -4.58 3.68
C VAL A 168 -9.42 -3.70 4.88
N PHE A 169 -9.50 -2.38 4.72
CA PHE A 169 -9.34 -1.40 5.79
C PHE A 169 -10.65 -0.61 5.96
N PRO A 170 -11.65 -1.15 6.66
CA PRO A 170 -12.99 -0.53 6.73
C PRO A 170 -13.00 0.84 7.42
N CYS A 171 -11.93 1.19 8.13
CA CYS A 171 -11.73 2.48 8.78
C CYS A 171 -10.76 3.39 8.02
N SER A 172 -10.54 3.11 6.73
CA SER A 172 -9.71 3.96 5.90
C SER A 172 -10.46 5.12 5.26
N PHE A 173 -9.72 6.17 4.90
CA PHE A 173 -10.18 7.29 4.09
C PHE A 173 -9.31 7.44 2.85
N ALA A 174 -9.87 8.00 1.78
CA ALA A 174 -9.15 8.36 0.57
C ALA A 174 -9.01 9.88 0.45
N VAL A 175 -7.79 10.36 0.21
CA VAL A 175 -7.52 11.76 -0.15
C VAL A 175 -7.23 11.80 -1.63
N LEU A 176 -8.17 12.33 -2.41
CA LEU A 176 -8.09 12.41 -3.87
C LEU A 176 -7.41 13.73 -4.26
N ASN A 177 -6.13 13.65 -4.58
CA ASN A 177 -5.32 14.79 -4.96
C ASN A 177 -5.09 14.81 -6.48
N TYR A 178 -5.43 15.92 -7.10
CA TYR A 178 -5.35 16.13 -8.55
C TYR A 178 -4.95 17.58 -8.84
N ARG A 179 -4.53 17.85 -10.07
CA ARG A 179 -4.23 19.20 -10.55
C ARG A 179 -5.32 19.65 -11.51
N LYS A 180 -5.84 20.87 -11.36
CA LYS A 180 -6.83 21.43 -12.29
C LYS A 180 -6.19 21.87 -13.59
N ASP A 181 -4.96 22.37 -13.52
CA ASP A 181 -4.15 22.73 -14.69
C ASP A 181 -3.47 21.48 -15.27
N ILE A 182 -4.19 20.82 -16.19
CA ILE A 182 -3.79 19.55 -16.82
C ILE A 182 -2.57 19.72 -17.70
N GLU A 183 -2.46 20.82 -18.41
CA GLU A 183 -1.35 21.16 -19.29
C GLU A 183 -0.06 21.31 -18.49
N ALA A 184 -0.10 22.06 -17.39
CA ALA A 184 1.06 22.23 -16.54
C ALA A 184 1.41 20.95 -15.74
N GLU A 185 0.43 20.09 -15.47
CA GLU A 185 0.68 18.73 -14.94
C GLU A 185 1.43 17.86 -15.95
N ALA A 186 0.95 17.83 -17.20
CA ALA A 186 1.55 17.06 -18.29
C ALA A 186 2.97 17.52 -18.60
N GLU A 187 3.21 18.83 -18.60
CA GLU A 187 4.55 19.42 -18.76
C GLU A 187 5.48 18.96 -17.63
N SER A 188 5.08 19.12 -16.36
CA SER A 188 5.88 18.70 -15.22
C SER A 188 6.18 17.19 -15.23
N ARG A 189 5.21 16.38 -15.67
CA ARG A 189 5.39 14.92 -15.79
C ARG A 189 6.33 14.56 -16.94
N THR A 190 6.23 15.29 -18.04
CA THR A 190 7.12 15.13 -19.19
C THR A 190 8.57 15.43 -18.82
N GLU A 191 8.81 16.49 -18.05
CA GLU A 191 10.14 16.80 -17.52
C GLU A 191 10.68 15.70 -16.59
N ALA A 192 9.83 15.17 -15.71
CA ALA A 192 10.27 14.23 -14.68
C ALA A 192 10.45 12.79 -15.17
N THR A 193 9.64 12.34 -16.13
CA THR A 193 9.51 10.91 -16.49
C THR A 193 9.47 10.62 -18.00
N GLY A 194 9.58 11.65 -18.83
CA GLY A 194 9.37 11.53 -20.29
C GLY A 194 7.91 11.74 -20.69
N TYR A 195 7.66 11.84 -21.99
CA TYR A 195 6.39 12.30 -22.56
C TYR A 195 5.17 11.58 -21.98
N PHE A 196 4.22 12.36 -21.47
CA PHE A 196 2.93 11.88 -21.00
C PHE A 196 1.79 12.69 -21.63
N PRO A 197 0.82 12.04 -22.30
CA PRO A 197 -0.24 12.77 -23.00
C PRO A 197 -1.23 13.40 -22.01
N PRO A 198 -1.59 14.70 -22.17
CA PRO A 198 -2.54 15.40 -21.30
C PRO A 198 -3.92 14.75 -21.19
N THR A 199 -4.38 14.08 -22.25
CA THR A 199 -5.67 13.36 -22.27
C THR A 199 -5.79 12.35 -21.14
N ASN A 200 -4.69 11.67 -20.81
CA ASN A 200 -4.67 10.67 -19.76
C ASN A 200 -4.87 11.29 -18.36
N LEU A 201 -4.40 12.51 -18.14
CA LEU A 201 -4.56 13.22 -16.86
C LEU A 201 -5.98 13.78 -16.69
N ALA A 202 -6.58 14.26 -17.77
CA ALA A 202 -7.97 14.70 -17.78
C ALA A 202 -8.92 13.52 -17.45
N GLU A 203 -8.67 12.35 -18.04
CA GLU A 203 -9.42 11.13 -17.75
C GLU A 203 -9.23 10.65 -16.31
N ALA A 204 -7.99 10.70 -15.79
CA ALA A 204 -7.71 10.38 -14.38
C ALA A 204 -8.46 11.30 -13.42
N THR A 205 -8.44 12.60 -13.68
CA THR A 205 -9.18 13.59 -12.89
C THR A 205 -10.67 13.31 -12.91
N LYS A 206 -11.24 13.04 -14.09
CA LYS A 206 -12.65 12.67 -14.24
C LYS A 206 -12.99 11.40 -13.45
N ALA A 207 -12.13 10.38 -13.50
CA ALA A 207 -12.33 9.14 -12.77
C ALA A 207 -12.34 9.35 -11.25
N MET A 208 -11.39 10.12 -10.71
CA MET A 208 -11.35 10.46 -9.27
C MET A 208 -12.60 11.25 -8.83
N LEU A 209 -13.05 12.22 -9.63
CA LEU A 209 -14.28 12.96 -9.33
C LEU A 209 -15.50 12.04 -9.33
N SER A 210 -15.59 11.11 -10.29
CA SER A 210 -16.67 10.11 -10.30
C SER A 210 -16.61 9.18 -9.09
N PHE A 211 -15.41 8.75 -8.67
CA PHE A 211 -15.24 7.93 -7.48
C PHE A 211 -15.70 8.66 -6.22
N TYR A 212 -15.32 9.94 -6.07
CA TYR A 212 -15.75 10.79 -4.97
C TYR A 212 -17.27 10.87 -4.85
N GLU A 213 -17.99 11.03 -5.96
CA GLU A 213 -19.45 11.12 -5.95
C GLU A 213 -20.12 9.91 -5.29
N ASN A 214 -19.55 8.72 -5.47
CA ASN A 214 -20.05 7.49 -4.87
C ASN A 214 -19.52 7.23 -3.45
N HIS A 215 -18.43 7.91 -3.04
CA HIS A 215 -17.70 7.64 -1.79
C HIS A 215 -17.49 8.87 -0.90
N ARG A 216 -18.35 9.89 -1.02
CA ARG A 216 -18.21 11.19 -0.32
C ARG A 216 -17.97 11.10 1.19
N GLN A 217 -18.49 10.06 1.84
CA GLN A 217 -18.34 9.87 3.29
C GLN A 217 -16.94 9.40 3.71
N ARG A 218 -16.19 8.79 2.78
CA ARG A 218 -14.85 8.22 3.02
C ARG A 218 -13.80 8.77 2.06
N SER A 219 -14.13 9.82 1.31
CA SER A 219 -13.23 10.47 0.35
C SER A 219 -13.22 11.98 0.51
N PHE A 220 -12.05 12.60 0.37
CA PHE A 220 -11.85 14.04 0.44
C PHE A 220 -11.16 14.55 -0.83
N LEU A 221 -11.71 15.58 -1.46
CA LEU A 221 -11.10 16.22 -2.64
C LEU A 221 -10.06 17.26 -2.21
N LEU A 222 -8.85 17.16 -2.76
CA LEU A 222 -7.76 18.05 -2.42
C LEU A 222 -7.01 18.52 -3.69
N PRO A 223 -7.59 19.41 -4.50
CA PRO A 223 -6.94 19.91 -5.72
C PRO A 223 -5.74 20.81 -5.38
N LEU A 224 -4.67 20.67 -6.16
CA LEU A 224 -3.39 21.37 -5.94
C LEU A 224 -3.55 22.89 -5.81
N GLU A 225 -4.32 23.50 -6.70
CA GLU A 225 -4.50 24.96 -6.78
C GLU A 225 -5.22 25.53 -5.55
N ASN A 226 -5.86 24.68 -4.75
CA ASN A 226 -6.57 25.10 -3.54
C ASN A 226 -5.81 24.77 -2.25
N PHE A 227 -4.56 24.31 -2.35
CA PHE A 227 -3.73 24.04 -1.18
C PHE A 227 -3.63 25.29 -0.30
N SER A 228 -4.15 25.17 0.91
CA SER A 228 -4.24 26.23 1.89
C SER A 228 -4.36 25.58 3.26
N THR A 229 -3.91 26.28 4.30
CA THR A 229 -4.10 25.82 5.69
C THR A 229 -5.57 25.55 5.99
N ASP A 230 -6.48 26.40 5.50
CA ASP A 230 -7.93 26.21 5.67
C ASP A 230 -8.44 24.90 5.06
N LEU A 231 -8.00 24.53 3.86
CA LEU A 231 -8.43 23.30 3.21
C LEU A 231 -7.80 22.06 3.88
N PHE A 232 -6.53 22.13 4.28
CA PHE A 232 -5.88 21.07 5.05
C PHE A 232 -6.54 20.90 6.44
N ASN A 233 -6.98 21.99 7.08
CA ASN A 233 -7.71 21.92 8.34
C ASN A 233 -9.14 21.38 8.16
N GLN A 234 -9.75 21.55 6.99
CA GLN A 234 -10.99 20.83 6.65
C GLN A 234 -10.74 19.33 6.50
N LEU A 235 -9.62 18.94 5.90
CA LEU A 235 -9.20 17.53 5.84
C LEU A 235 -8.99 16.95 7.25
N LEU A 236 -8.37 17.68 8.18
CA LEU A 236 -8.22 17.21 9.57
C LEU A 236 -9.57 16.89 10.22
N ARG A 237 -10.53 17.82 10.13
CA ARG A 237 -11.89 17.59 10.66
C ARG A 237 -12.57 16.41 9.99
N PHE A 238 -12.38 16.25 8.68
CA PHE A 238 -12.90 15.10 7.94
C PHE A 238 -12.31 13.77 8.43
N LEU A 239 -11.03 13.76 8.81
CA LEU A 239 -10.35 12.60 9.40
C LEU A 239 -10.61 12.42 10.91
N GLY A 240 -11.33 13.36 11.55
CA GLY A 240 -11.60 13.34 12.99
C GLY A 240 -10.47 13.86 13.87
N GLU A 241 -9.53 14.63 13.31
CA GLU A 241 -8.34 15.16 13.98
C GLU A 241 -8.56 16.59 14.52
N ASP A 242 -9.56 16.76 15.40
CA ASP A 242 -10.01 18.09 15.85
C ASP A 242 -9.05 18.81 16.82
N GLN A 243 -8.06 18.08 17.36
CA GLN A 243 -7.07 18.62 18.31
C GLN A 243 -5.84 19.22 17.62
N CYS A 244 -5.75 19.12 16.30
CA CYS A 244 -4.64 19.62 15.51
C CYS A 244 -5.10 20.68 14.51
N SER A 245 -4.18 21.60 14.18
CA SER A 245 -4.38 22.57 13.11
C SER A 245 -3.06 22.85 12.40
N PHE A 246 -3.09 22.83 11.08
CA PHE A 246 -1.98 23.30 10.26
C PHE A 246 -1.91 24.83 10.30
N THR A 247 -0.71 25.33 10.51
CA THR A 247 -0.37 26.76 10.55
C THR A 247 0.27 27.24 9.25
N ASP A 248 0.75 26.32 8.42
CA ASP A 248 1.38 26.59 7.13
C ASP A 248 1.15 25.41 6.17
N VAL A 249 1.49 25.57 4.89
CA VAL A 249 1.46 24.48 3.89
C VAL A 249 2.88 24.21 3.41
N LEU A 250 3.32 22.97 3.50
CA LEU A 250 4.62 22.55 2.96
C LEU A 250 4.64 22.68 1.44
N HIS A 251 5.82 22.95 0.88
CA HIS A 251 6.03 23.02 -0.56
C HIS A 251 7.13 22.04 -0.96
N ASP A 252 6.73 20.80 -1.19
CA ASP A 252 7.64 19.71 -1.57
C ASP A 252 7.69 19.54 -3.09
N ASN A 253 8.86 19.15 -3.60
CA ASN A 253 9.14 19.02 -5.04
C ASN A 253 8.97 20.33 -5.84
N SER A 254 9.16 21.49 -5.21
CA SER A 254 9.32 22.75 -5.95
C SER A 254 10.50 22.61 -6.91
N HIS A 255 10.34 23.00 -8.18
CA HIS A 255 11.39 22.96 -9.23
C HIS A 255 11.74 21.56 -9.78
N SER A 256 10.75 20.70 -10.00
CA SER A 256 10.90 19.42 -10.74
C SER A 256 11.87 18.39 -10.12
N GLY A 257 12.33 18.60 -8.88
CA GLY A 257 13.13 17.65 -8.11
C GLY A 257 12.32 16.62 -7.31
N TYR A 258 13.03 15.66 -6.71
CA TYR A 258 12.53 14.72 -5.69
C TYR A 258 12.95 15.15 -4.27
N THR A 259 13.37 16.39 -4.11
CA THR A 259 13.93 16.95 -2.88
C THR A 259 12.96 17.93 -2.22
N ARG A 260 12.98 18.00 -0.89
CA ARG A 260 12.25 18.99 -0.09
C ARG A 260 12.62 20.41 -0.59
N GLY A 261 11.61 21.19 -0.97
CA GLY A 261 11.80 22.56 -1.47
C GLY A 261 12.05 23.59 -0.37
N ASN A 262 11.61 23.29 0.86
CA ASN A 262 11.68 24.19 2.00
C ASN A 262 12.29 23.51 3.23
N TRP A 263 13.09 24.27 3.99
CA TRP A 263 13.85 23.81 5.17
C TRP A 263 13.02 23.68 6.46
N ARG A 264 11.70 23.92 6.41
CA ARG A 264 10.82 23.71 7.57
C ARG A 264 10.58 22.21 7.75
N HIS A 265 10.76 21.73 8.97
CA HIS A 265 10.50 20.33 9.26
C HIS A 265 8.99 20.15 9.41
N ALA A 266 8.47 18.97 9.06
CA ALA A 266 7.05 18.63 9.23
C ALA A 266 6.45 19.02 10.60
N PRO A 267 7.18 18.93 11.75
CA PRO A 267 6.66 19.37 13.04
C PRO A 267 6.37 20.88 13.14
N ASP A 268 6.96 21.72 12.28
CA ASP A 268 6.86 23.18 12.37
C ASP A 268 5.57 23.74 11.75
N VAL A 269 4.82 22.92 11.02
CA VAL A 269 3.62 23.36 10.27
C VAL A 269 2.31 22.94 10.89
N VAL A 270 2.33 22.30 12.06
CA VAL A 270 1.14 21.83 12.77
C VAL A 270 1.23 22.13 14.27
N ASN A 271 0.12 22.62 14.82
CA ASN A 271 -0.07 22.77 16.26
C ASN A 271 -1.14 21.80 16.72
N CYS A 272 -0.79 20.92 17.67
CA CYS A 272 -1.73 20.02 18.32
C CYS A 272 -1.84 20.34 19.81
N THR A 273 -3.06 20.43 20.33
CA THR A 273 -3.31 20.58 21.76
C THR A 273 -3.32 19.21 22.43
N SER A 274 -2.56 19.05 23.50
CA SER A 274 -2.53 17.85 24.34
C SER A 274 -3.81 17.64 25.14
#